data_AF-A0A356W6J3-F1
#
_entry.id   AF-A0A356W6J3-F1
#
_cell.length_a   1.000
_cell.length_b   1.000
_cell.length_c   1.000
_cell.angle_alpha   90.00
_cell.angle_beta   90.00
_cell.angle_gamma   90.00
#
_symmetry.space_group_name_H-M   'P 1'
#
loop_
_entity.id
_entity.type
_entity.pdbx_description
1 polymer ?
#
loop_
_entity_poly.entity_id
_entity_poly.type
_entity_poly.pdbx_seq_one_letter_code
_entity_poly.pdbx_strand_id
1 'polypeptide(L)'
;ESLRNAIEVVQPGAIVKPSMSSGGTDGREFRSAGIPTYGAGAITLVRPDDFRAHGIDERLPIKSYFDQLIFWDVLLKDLAGGQG
;
A
#
# COMPACT_ATOMS: atom_id res chain seq x y z
N GLU A 1 8.79 -9.79 -5.01
CA GLU A 1 9.85 -9.52 -4.02
C GLU A 1 9.82 -8.09 -3.50
N SER A 2 9.91 -7.05 -4.33
CA SER A 2 9.95 -5.64 -3.85
C SER A 2 8.84 -5.22 -2.88
N LEU A 3 7.59 -5.64 -3.13
CA LEU A 3 6.49 -5.39 -2.19
C LEU A 3 6.70 -6.07 -0.83
N ARG A 4 7.28 -7.27 -0.80
CA ARG A 4 7.58 -7.98 0.45
C ARG A 4 8.72 -7.30 1.18
N ASN A 5 9.79 -6.92 0.47
CA ASN A 5 10.93 -6.20 1.04
C ASN A 5 10.49 -4.90 1.71
N ALA A 6 9.68 -4.08 1.03
CA ALA A 6 9.18 -2.83 1.56
C ALA A 6 8.26 -3.01 2.78
N ILE A 7 7.44 -4.07 2.80
CA ILE A 7 6.60 -4.40 3.96
C ILE A 7 7.44 -4.87 5.14
N GLU A 8 8.46 -5.70 4.92
CA GLU A 8 9.30 -6.25 5.99
C GLU A 8 9.99 -5.13 6.80
N VAL A 9 10.36 -4.02 6.15
CA VAL A 9 10.96 -2.85 6.82
C VAL A 9 10.02 -2.19 7.82
N VAL A 10 8.72 -2.10 7.50
CA VAL A 10 7.75 -1.33 8.31
C VAL A 10 6.85 -2.21 9.18
N GLN A 11 6.68 -3.47 8.81
CA GLN A 11 5.89 -4.49 9.48
C GLN A 11 6.57 -5.88 9.35
N PRO A 12 7.65 -6.14 10.10
CA PRO A 12 8.39 -7.40 10.02
C PRO A 12 7.50 -8.63 10.22
N GLY A 13 7.65 -9.63 9.34
CA GLY A 13 6.87 -10.88 9.38
C GLY A 13 5.43 -10.76 8.88
N ALA A 14 4.99 -9.60 8.40
CA ALA A 14 3.66 -9.44 7.83
C ALA A 14 3.52 -10.17 6.49
N ILE A 15 2.38 -10.84 6.30
CA ILE A 15 2.13 -11.61 5.07
C ILE A 15 1.53 -10.70 4.00
N VAL A 16 2.24 -10.51 2.89
CA VAL A 16 1.71 -9.86 1.70
C VAL A 16 0.75 -10.82 0.97
N LYS A 17 -0.55 -10.50 0.98
CA LYS A 17 -1.59 -11.27 0.31
C LYS A 17 -2.39 -10.38 -0.66
N PRO A 18 -2.77 -10.87 -1.85
CA PRO A 18 -3.63 -10.14 -2.75
C PRO A 18 -5.02 -9.94 -2.14
N SER A 19 -5.63 -8.80 -2.42
CA SER A 19 -7.03 -8.51 -2.11
C SER A 19 -7.68 -7.79 -3.28
N MET A 20 -9.00 -7.92 -3.40
CA MET A 20 -9.80 -7.22 -4.41
C MET A 20 -10.59 -6.10 -3.75
N SER A 21 -10.40 -4.88 -4.24
CA SER A 21 -11.25 -3.74 -3.87
C SER A 21 -12.62 -3.87 -4.53
N SER A 22 -13.69 -3.50 -3.81
CA SER A 22 -15.03 -3.33 -4.37
C SER A 22 -15.24 -1.96 -5.04
N GLY A 23 -14.30 -1.02 -4.87
CA GLY A 23 -14.35 0.32 -5.45
C GLY A 23 -13.63 0.44 -6.80
N GLY A 24 -13.87 1.56 -7.48
CA GLY A 24 -13.17 1.93 -8.73
C GLY A 24 -11.79 2.54 -8.47
N THR A 25 -10.81 2.20 -9.28
CA THR A 25 -9.46 2.79 -9.26
C THR A 25 -8.92 2.95 -10.68
N ASP A 26 -7.95 3.85 -10.88
CA ASP A 26 -7.25 4.03 -12.17
C ASP A 26 -6.61 2.73 -12.67
N GLY A 27 -6.33 1.79 -11.77
CA GLY A 27 -5.83 0.46 -12.13
C GLY A 27 -6.78 -0.32 -13.04
N ARG A 28 -8.10 -0.03 -13.04
CA ARG A 28 -9.04 -0.58 -14.03
C ARG A 28 -8.67 -0.13 -15.44
N GLU A 29 -8.43 1.16 -15.63
CA GLU A 29 -8.09 1.73 -16.94
C GLU A 29 -6.72 1.24 -17.42
N PHE A 30 -5.72 1.25 -16.54
CA PHE A 30 -4.37 0.78 -16.91
C PHE A 30 -4.35 -0.69 -17.32
N ARG A 31 -5.06 -1.56 -16.59
CA ARG A 31 -5.19 -2.97 -16.99
C ARG A 31 -5.95 -3.11 -18.32
N SER A 32 -6.97 -2.30 -18.58
CA SER A 32 -7.67 -2.31 -19.87
C SER A 32 -6.77 -1.90 -21.04
N ALA A 33 -5.76 -1.05 -20.79
CA ALA A 33 -4.75 -0.67 -21.76
C ALA A 33 -3.57 -1.67 -21.87
N GLY A 34 -3.64 -2.81 -21.19
CA GLY A 34 -2.60 -3.85 -21.23
C GLY A 34 -1.44 -3.63 -20.27
N ILE A 35 -1.53 -2.68 -19.33
CA ILE A 35 -0.48 -2.41 -18.32
C ILE A 35 -0.84 -3.17 -17.02
N PRO A 36 -0.06 -4.20 -16.62
CA PRO A 36 -0.29 -4.89 -15.35
C PRO A 36 -0.18 -3.91 -14.18
N THR A 37 -1.26 -3.77 -13.40
CA THR A 37 -1.34 -2.79 -12.32
C THR A 37 -1.97 -3.37 -11.07
N TYR A 38 -1.30 -3.14 -9.93
CA TYR A 38 -1.75 -3.45 -8.58
C TYR A 38 -1.78 -2.19 -7.72
N GLY A 39 -2.76 -2.09 -6.81
CA GLY A 39 -2.69 -1.13 -5.71
C GLY A 39 -1.75 -1.66 -4.63
N ALA A 40 -0.89 -0.80 -4.09
CA ALA A 40 0.08 -1.14 -3.08
C ALA A 40 0.16 -0.05 -2.00
N GLY A 41 0.47 -0.45 -0.77
CA GLY A 41 0.62 0.45 0.35
C GLY A 41 0.84 -0.30 1.66
N ALA A 42 1.24 0.43 2.69
CA ALA A 42 1.44 -0.01 4.06
C ALA A 42 0.58 0.78 5.07
N ILE A 43 -0.51 1.43 4.63
CA ILE A 43 -1.47 2.02 5.55
C ILE A 43 -2.10 0.92 6.41
N THR A 44 -1.88 1.01 7.71
CA THR A 44 -2.49 0.18 8.74
C THR A 44 -3.58 0.98 9.45
N LEU A 45 -4.72 0.33 9.66
CA LEU A 45 -5.93 0.95 10.22
C LEU A 45 -6.35 0.18 11.46
N VAL A 46 -6.82 0.87 12.50
CA VAL A 46 -7.51 0.22 13.62
C VAL A 46 -8.90 -0.15 13.14
N ARG A 47 -9.23 -1.44 13.07
CA ARG A 47 -10.55 -1.88 12.63
C ARG A 47 -11.46 -2.12 13.84
N PRO A 48 -12.74 -1.70 13.77
CA PRO A 48 -13.40 -1.05 12.64
C PRO A 48 -13.20 0.48 12.57
N ASP A 49 -12.62 1.09 13.60
CA ASP A 49 -12.70 2.53 13.86
C ASP A 49 -12.16 3.44 12.76
N ASP A 50 -11.10 3.06 12.06
CA ASP A 50 -10.45 3.87 11.02
C ASP A 50 -10.90 3.51 9.59
N PHE A 51 -11.92 2.65 9.42
CA PHE A 51 -12.43 2.28 8.09
C PHE A 51 -13.41 3.33 7.55
N ARG A 52 -12.87 4.51 7.20
CA ARG A 52 -13.65 5.75 6.99
C ARG A 52 -13.41 6.45 5.66
N ALA A 53 -12.82 5.77 4.67
CA ALA A 53 -12.65 6.35 3.34
C ALA A 53 -13.98 6.93 2.83
N HIS A 54 -13.98 8.18 2.36
CA HIS A 54 -15.17 8.95 1.94
C HIS A 54 -16.13 9.41 3.07
N GLY A 55 -15.74 9.31 4.35
CA GLY A 55 -16.52 9.80 5.48
C GLY A 55 -16.23 11.26 5.85
N ILE A 56 -17.06 11.85 6.72
CA ILE A 56 -16.90 13.24 7.22
C ILE A 56 -15.69 13.45 8.16
N ASP A 57 -15.03 12.35 8.54
CA ASP A 57 -13.94 12.30 9.51
C ASP A 57 -12.99 11.16 9.10
N GLU A 58 -12.62 11.17 7.82
CA GLU A 58 -11.58 10.31 7.27
C GLU A 58 -10.22 10.67 7.90
N ARG A 59 -9.55 9.65 8.44
CA ARG A 59 -8.27 9.81 9.16
C ARG A 59 -7.51 8.49 9.18
N LEU A 60 -6.25 8.56 9.62
CA LEU A 60 -5.41 7.40 9.88
C LEU A 60 -4.48 7.67 11.08
N PRO A 61 -3.95 6.61 11.73
CA PRO A 61 -2.92 6.76 12.76
C PRO A 61 -1.64 7.43 12.22
N ILE A 62 -1.05 8.36 12.99
CA ILE A 62 0.18 9.07 12.60
C ILE A 62 1.33 8.10 12.32
N LYS A 63 1.48 7.03 13.11
CA LYS A 63 2.49 6.00 12.85
C LYS A 63 2.31 5.37 11.46
N SER A 64 1.06 5.02 11.10
CA SER A 64 0.76 4.44 9.79
C SER A 64 1.10 5.38 8.64
N TYR A 65 0.96 6.69 8.83
CA TYR A 65 1.36 7.67 7.83
C TYR A 65 2.88 7.62 7.58
N PHE A 66 3.69 7.61 8.65
CA PHE A 66 5.15 7.53 8.51
C PHE A 66 5.62 6.17 7.98
N ASP A 67 5.02 5.07 8.41
CA ASP A 67 5.29 3.73 7.87
C ASP A 67 5.02 3.71 6.35
N GLN A 68 3.94 4.33 5.88
CA GLN A 68 3.61 4.40 4.46
C GLN A 68 4.66 5.18 3.63
N LEU A 69 5.27 6.22 4.19
CA LEU A 69 6.34 6.96 3.53
C LEU A 69 7.61 6.12 3.40
N ILE A 70 8.00 5.40 4.47
CA ILE A 70 9.14 4.49 4.45
C ILE A 70 8.92 3.37 3.44
N PHE A 71 7.72 2.79 3.42
CA PHE A 71 7.34 1.76 2.45
C PHE A 71 7.56 2.24 1.00
N TRP A 72 7.12 3.46 0.66
CA TRP A 72 7.28 3.99 -0.69
C TRP A 72 8.75 4.24 -1.05
N ASP A 73 9.53 4.81 -0.12
CA ASP A 73 10.96 5.05 -0.33
C ASP A 73 11.71 3.75 -0.65
N VAL A 74 11.50 2.70 0.15
CA VAL A 74 12.11 1.37 -0.06
C VAL A 74 11.63 0.73 -1.36
N LEU A 75 10.30 0.70 -1.59
CA LEU A 75 9.73 0.06 -2.77
C LEU A 75 10.26 0.70 -4.07
N LEU A 76 10.31 2.03 -4.13
CA LEU A 76 10.75 2.73 -5.33
C LEU A 76 12.25 2.53 -5.60
N LYS A 77 13.08 2.52 -4.55
CA LYS A 77 14.52 2.25 -4.69
C LYS A 77 14.80 0.81 -5.12
N ASP A 78 14.11 -0.15 -4.52
CA ASP A 78 14.24 -1.57 -4.87
C ASP A 78 13.81 -1.83 -6.33
N LEU A 79 12.69 -1.24 -6.76
CA LEU A 79 12.24 -1.30 -8.17
C LEU A 79 13.22 -0.65 -9.16
N ALA A 80 13.94 0.39 -8.73
CA ALA A 80 14.96 1.06 -9.53
C ALA A 80 16.31 0.29 -9.58
N GLY A 81 16.41 -0.86 -8.90
CA GLY A 81 17.62 -1.67 -8.84
C GLY A 81 18.61 -1.26 -7.75
N GLY A 82 18.23 -0.36 -6.85
CA GLY A 82 18.96 -0.13 -5.60
C GLY A 82 18.72 -1.29 -4.64
N GLN A 83 19.75 -1.73 -3.92
CA GLN A 83 19.52 -2.57 -2.74
C GLN A 83 18.83 -1.66 -1.71
N GLY A 84 17.56 -1.95 -1.43
CA GLY A 84 16.68 -1.12 -0.59
C GLY A 84 17.24 -0.79 0.79
#